data_AF-A0AA39JK22-F1
#
_entry.id   AF-A0AA39JK22-F1
#
_cell.length_a   1.000
_cell.length_b   1.000
_cell.length_c   1.000
_cell.angle_alpha   90.00
_cell.angle_beta   90.00
_cell.angle_gamma   90.00
#
_symmetry.space_group_name_H-M   'P 1'
#
loop_
_entity.id
_entity.type
_entity.pdbx_description
1 polymer ?
#
loop_
_entity_poly.entity_id
_entity_poly.type
_entity_poly.pdbx_seq_one_letter_code
_entity_poly.pdbx_strand_id
1 'polypeptide(L)'
;MARPQKKILRDWFTLPRMKRILALLNHPTPYADADSDYSNRDTYIDVVFRILETCFSYKVASALDAFMEADVVDFLGQNRCRYQCVDALAAYITRVSMTERRSSSDTIHLESSTSRSRVDYLYQPNNLFTIAVILAFNQSKWQDSVQSHRKIKQNILALVQLRPNAAAWASCRSRLMHLSRDTHYFATLQLPNFGQIVHAKPEEVQILKGNLQVALDALSECFESRVEAPQSDRDLGAGSIFASKTQTALRRLKRV
;
A
#
# COMPACT_ATOMS: atom_id res chain seq x y z
N MET A 1 -0.01 -1.46 -30.72
CA MET A 1 1.48 -1.47 -30.66
C MET A 1 1.94 -1.25 -29.22
N ALA A 2 2.64 -2.20 -28.61
CA ALA A 2 3.24 -1.98 -27.28
C ALA A 2 4.46 -1.05 -27.42
N ARG A 3 4.55 0.00 -26.61
CA ARG A 3 5.72 0.90 -26.59
C ARG A 3 7.00 0.06 -26.37
N PRO A 4 8.09 0.28 -27.13
CA PRO A 4 9.30 -0.56 -27.11
C PRO A 4 9.87 -0.76 -25.69
N GLN A 5 9.79 0.26 -24.84
CA GLN A 5 10.18 0.20 -23.43
C GLN A 5 9.45 -0.90 -22.63
N LYS A 6 8.16 -1.14 -22.89
CA LYS A 6 7.35 -2.14 -22.15
C LYS A 6 7.73 -3.58 -22.52
N LYS A 7 8.26 -3.80 -23.73
CA LYS A 7 8.73 -5.12 -24.15
C LYS A 7 10.06 -5.43 -23.46
N ILE A 8 11.01 -4.49 -23.52
CA ILE A 8 12.32 -4.59 -22.87
C ILE A 8 12.18 -4.87 -21.37
N LEU A 9 11.33 -4.13 -20.66
CA LEU A 9 11.13 -4.35 -19.22
C LEU A 9 10.57 -5.73 -18.89
N ARG A 10 9.66 -6.27 -19.72
CA ARG A 10 9.09 -7.61 -19.50
C ARG A 10 10.11 -8.72 -19.77
N ASP A 11 10.90 -8.56 -20.83
CA ASP A 11 11.93 -9.53 -21.20
C ASP A 11 13.10 -9.50 -20.21
N TRP A 12 13.37 -8.33 -19.61
CA TRP A 12 14.45 -8.16 -18.64
C TRP A 12 14.08 -8.61 -17.23
N PHE A 13 12.87 -8.30 -16.75
CA PHE A 13 12.41 -8.59 -15.39
C PHE A 13 11.64 -9.92 -15.30
N THR A 14 12.35 -11.01 -15.57
CA THR A 14 11.85 -12.37 -15.33
C THR A 14 11.76 -12.67 -13.83
N LEU A 15 10.95 -13.66 -13.43
CA LEU A 15 10.78 -14.02 -12.02
C LEU A 15 12.11 -14.35 -11.31
N PRO A 16 13.05 -15.15 -11.88
CA PRO A 16 14.34 -15.39 -11.24
C PRO A 16 15.16 -14.11 -11.03
N ARG A 17 15.11 -13.16 -11.97
CA ARG A 17 15.82 -11.87 -11.85
C ARG A 17 15.18 -10.98 -10.79
N MET A 18 13.85 -10.92 -10.74
CA MET A 18 13.13 -10.20 -9.68
C MET A 18 13.48 -10.74 -8.30
N LYS A 19 13.52 -12.07 -8.13
CA LYS A 19 13.94 -12.70 -6.87
C LYS A 19 15.36 -12.31 -6.46
N ARG A 20 16.31 -12.28 -7.40
CA ARG A 20 17.69 -11.83 -7.12
C ARG A 20 17.74 -10.37 -6.70
N ILE A 21 16.95 -9.49 -7.34
CA ILE A 21 16.87 -8.08 -6.97
C ILE A 21 16.31 -7.93 -5.55
N LEU A 22 15.24 -8.67 -5.22
CA LEU A 22 14.63 -8.63 -3.89
C LEU A 22 15.51 -9.27 -2.81
N ALA A 23 16.35 -10.24 -3.15
CA ALA A 23 17.34 -10.79 -2.22
C ALA A 23 18.31 -9.71 -1.69
N LEU A 24 18.52 -8.61 -2.42
CA LEU A 24 19.32 -7.48 -1.95
C LEU A 24 18.73 -6.79 -0.71
N LEU A 25 17.42 -6.91 -0.47
CA LEU A 25 16.80 -6.40 0.76
C LEU A 25 17.34 -7.13 2.01
N ASN A 26 17.70 -8.41 1.86
CA ASN A 26 18.13 -9.29 2.96
C ASN A 26 19.66 -9.42 3.07
N HIS A 27 20.44 -8.81 2.17
CA HIS A 27 21.89 -8.90 2.25
C HIS A 27 22.46 -7.96 3.32
N PRO A 28 23.27 -8.46 4.28
CA PRO A 28 24.14 -7.59 5.06
C PRO A 28 25.13 -6.92 4.10
N THR A 29 25.26 -5.60 4.19
CA THR A 29 26.17 -4.85 3.31
C THR A 29 27.60 -5.35 3.47
N PRO A 30 28.29 -5.74 2.38
CA PRO A 30 29.69 -6.18 2.45
C PRO A 30 30.68 -5.03 2.71
N TYR A 31 30.23 -3.77 2.70
CA TYR A 31 31.04 -2.59 2.94
C TYR A 31 30.33 -1.68 3.94
N ALA A 32 30.47 -2.01 5.22
CA ALA A 32 30.24 -1.06 6.30
C ALA A 32 31.63 -0.61 6.80
N ASP A 33 32.34 0.16 5.97
CA ASP A 33 33.45 0.96 6.49
C ASP A 33 32.82 2.03 7.37
N ALA A 34 33.31 2.15 8.60
CA ALA A 34 32.74 2.98 9.66
C ALA A 34 32.68 4.49 9.34
N ASP A 35 33.28 4.91 8.23
CA ASP A 35 33.45 6.31 7.82
C ASP A 35 32.64 6.73 6.58
N SER A 36 31.85 5.84 5.96
CA SER A 36 30.98 6.29 4.86
C SER A 36 29.66 6.84 5.41
N ASP A 37 29.47 8.15 5.28
CA ASP A 37 28.26 8.93 5.64
C ASP A 37 26.97 8.49 4.89
N TYR A 38 27.06 7.42 4.11
CA TYR A 38 25.99 6.73 3.40
C TYR A 38 26.18 5.23 3.61
N SER A 39 25.29 4.56 4.36
CA SER A 39 25.31 3.11 4.33
C SER A 39 24.89 2.69 2.92
N ASN A 40 25.76 2.00 2.18
CA ASN A 40 25.47 1.47 0.83
C ASN A 40 24.11 0.74 0.78
N ARG A 41 23.67 0.20 1.93
CA ARG A 41 22.40 -0.49 2.15
C ARG A 41 21.19 0.35 1.82
N ASP A 42 21.18 1.62 2.24
CA ASP A 42 20.00 2.46 2.14
C ASP A 42 19.72 2.83 0.69
N THR A 43 20.79 3.14 -0.05
CA THR A 43 20.74 3.34 -1.49
C THR A 43 20.24 2.09 -2.22
N TYR A 44 20.69 0.90 -1.84
CA TYR A 44 20.20 -0.34 -2.46
C TYR A 44 18.70 -0.55 -2.22
N ILE A 45 18.22 -0.34 -1.01
CA ILE A 45 16.79 -0.45 -0.67
C ILE A 45 15.97 0.52 -1.52
N ASP A 46 16.41 1.78 -1.62
CA ASP A 46 15.71 2.80 -2.39
C ASP A 46 15.67 2.46 -3.90
N VAL A 47 16.78 1.94 -4.44
CA VAL A 47 16.86 1.46 -5.83
C VAL A 47 15.92 0.27 -6.06
N VAL A 48 15.87 -0.70 -5.14
CA VAL A 48 14.96 -1.85 -5.23
C VAL A 48 13.50 -1.40 -5.28
N PHE A 49 13.09 -0.49 -4.39
CA PHE A 49 11.70 0.01 -4.39
C PHE A 49 11.37 0.82 -5.64
N ARG A 50 12.32 1.59 -6.18
CA ARG A 50 12.12 2.30 -7.46
C ARG A 50 11.98 1.34 -8.66
N ILE A 51 12.74 0.24 -8.66
CA ILE A 51 12.59 -0.82 -9.66
C ILE A 51 11.21 -1.47 -9.54
N LEU A 52 10.76 -1.77 -8.32
CA LEU A 52 9.44 -2.34 -8.06
C LEU A 52 8.31 -1.42 -8.54
N GLU A 53 8.33 -0.14 -8.16
CA GLU A 53 7.37 0.87 -8.61
C GLU A 53 7.29 0.92 -10.14
N THR A 54 8.45 0.94 -10.80
CA THR A 54 8.55 0.91 -12.27
C THR A 54 7.93 -0.37 -12.83
N CYS A 55 8.28 -1.54 -12.28
CA CYS A 55 7.75 -2.83 -12.73
C CYS A 55 6.23 -2.91 -12.60
N PHE A 56 5.66 -2.44 -11.49
CA PHE A 56 4.21 -2.40 -11.28
C PHE A 56 3.52 -1.45 -12.27
N SER A 57 4.09 -0.26 -12.48
CA SER A 57 3.60 0.73 -13.45
C SER A 57 3.61 0.20 -14.89
N TYR A 58 4.64 -0.54 -15.28
CA TYR A 58 4.77 -1.16 -16.60
C TYR A 58 4.09 -2.54 -16.72
N LYS A 59 3.37 -2.99 -15.68
CA LYS A 59 2.56 -4.22 -15.66
C LYS A 59 3.40 -5.49 -15.84
N VAL A 60 4.60 -5.53 -15.27
CA VAL A 60 5.45 -6.73 -15.22
C VAL A 60 4.84 -7.72 -14.23
N ALA A 61 4.33 -8.86 -14.72
CA ALA A 61 3.64 -9.85 -13.88
C ALA A 61 4.59 -10.48 -12.84
N SER A 62 5.81 -10.85 -13.26
CA SER A 62 6.85 -11.46 -12.41
C SER A 62 7.16 -10.66 -11.15
N ALA A 63 6.98 -9.34 -11.18
CA ALA A 63 7.24 -8.49 -10.03
C ALA A 63 6.18 -8.64 -8.93
N LEU A 64 4.92 -8.96 -9.28
CA LEU A 64 3.86 -9.19 -8.31
C LEU A 64 4.12 -10.46 -7.49
N ASP A 65 4.53 -11.52 -8.18
CA ASP A 65 4.81 -12.82 -7.56
C ASP A 65 6.08 -12.74 -6.72
N ALA A 66 7.15 -12.15 -7.26
CA ALA A 66 8.38 -11.94 -6.51
C ALA A 66 8.16 -11.10 -5.24
N PHE A 67 7.33 -10.06 -5.29
CA PHE A 67 7.03 -9.22 -4.11
C PHE A 67 6.37 -10.00 -2.98
N MET A 68 5.44 -10.89 -3.31
CA MET A 68 4.76 -11.75 -2.34
C MET A 68 5.69 -12.86 -1.85
N GLU A 69 6.42 -13.54 -2.75
CA GLU A 69 7.31 -14.64 -2.39
C GLU A 69 8.53 -14.22 -1.56
N ALA A 70 8.99 -12.97 -1.71
CA ALA A 70 10.08 -12.41 -0.92
C ALA A 70 9.62 -11.77 0.40
N ASP A 71 8.33 -11.86 0.74
CA ASP A 71 7.72 -11.29 1.94
C ASP A 71 8.12 -9.83 2.19
N VAL A 72 8.01 -9.01 1.13
CA VAL A 72 8.48 -7.62 1.18
C VAL A 72 7.74 -6.80 2.25
N VAL A 73 6.52 -7.18 2.61
CA VAL A 73 5.75 -6.47 3.64
C VAL A 73 6.33 -6.74 5.03
N ASP A 74 6.77 -7.97 5.32
CA ASP A 74 7.47 -8.27 6.57
C ASP A 74 8.81 -7.51 6.66
N PHE A 75 9.59 -7.50 5.57
CA PHE A 75 10.81 -6.68 5.48
C PHE A 75 10.54 -5.21 5.81
N LEU A 76 9.46 -4.64 5.26
CA LEU A 76 9.05 -3.26 5.50
C LEU A 76 8.59 -3.01 6.94
N GLY A 77 7.94 -4.00 7.56
CA GLY A 77 7.56 -3.93 8.97
C GLY A 77 8.76 -3.86 9.90
N GLN A 78 9.83 -4.59 9.57
CA GLN A 78 11.09 -4.60 10.32
C GLN A 78 11.94 -3.34 10.04
N ASN A 79 11.90 -2.80 8.81
CA ASN A 79 12.77 -1.72 8.34
C ASN A 79 12.00 -0.40 8.15
N ARG A 80 11.36 0.07 9.24
CA ARG A 80 10.67 1.37 9.46
C ARG A 80 10.52 2.28 8.22
N CYS A 81 9.26 2.57 7.89
CA CYS A 81 8.72 3.43 6.82
C CYS A 81 9.72 4.36 6.09
N ARG A 82 9.95 4.08 4.81
CA ARG A 82 10.66 4.96 3.86
C ARG A 82 9.68 5.53 2.84
N TYR A 83 9.86 6.77 2.41
CA TYR A 83 8.92 7.39 1.48
C TYR A 83 8.86 6.65 0.13
N GLN A 84 9.98 6.08 -0.34
CA GLN A 84 10.05 5.35 -1.62
C GLN A 84 9.24 4.04 -1.60
N CYS A 85 9.05 3.41 -0.44
CA CYS A 85 8.24 2.20 -0.38
C CYS A 85 6.75 2.49 -0.51
N VAL A 86 6.30 3.70 -0.18
CA VAL A 86 4.90 4.11 -0.31
C VAL A 86 4.45 4.06 -1.76
N ASP A 87 5.26 4.60 -2.68
CA ASP A 87 4.93 4.61 -4.12
C ASP A 87 4.92 3.20 -4.72
N ALA A 88 5.94 2.40 -4.39
CA ALA A 88 5.99 1.00 -4.80
C ALA A 88 4.79 0.20 -4.27
N LEU A 89 4.41 0.40 -3.01
CA LEU A 89 3.30 -0.30 -2.37
C LEU A 89 1.93 0.14 -2.92
N ALA A 90 1.74 1.44 -3.14
CA ALA A 90 0.55 1.98 -3.79
C ALA A 90 0.41 1.44 -5.23
N ALA A 91 1.51 1.35 -5.97
CA ALA A 91 1.55 0.76 -7.30
C ALA A 91 1.24 -0.75 -7.27
N TYR A 92 1.77 -1.48 -6.28
CA TYR A 92 1.44 -2.90 -6.06
C TYR A 92 -0.06 -3.10 -5.83
N ILE A 93 -0.66 -2.38 -4.87
CA ILE A 93 -2.09 -2.46 -4.55
C ILE A 93 -2.96 -2.15 -5.77
N THR A 94 -2.62 -1.07 -6.49
CA THR A 94 -3.30 -0.68 -7.73
C THR A 94 -3.23 -1.79 -8.76
N ARG A 95 -2.05 -2.42 -8.91
CA ARG A 95 -1.83 -3.47 -9.90
C ARG A 95 -2.57 -4.77 -9.53
N VAL A 96 -2.59 -5.15 -8.26
CA VAL A 96 -3.40 -6.26 -7.75
C VAL A 96 -4.88 -5.98 -8.06
N SER A 97 -5.39 -4.80 -7.72
CA SER A 97 -6.79 -4.41 -7.98
C SER A 97 -7.18 -4.52 -9.45
N MET A 98 -6.31 -4.07 -10.36
CA MET A 98 -6.55 -4.20 -11.80
C MET A 98 -6.53 -5.64 -12.29
N THR A 99 -5.80 -6.53 -11.64
CA THR A 99 -5.67 -7.94 -12.02
C THR A 99 -6.89 -8.74 -11.53
N GLU A 100 -7.39 -8.44 -10.32
CA GLU A 100 -8.66 -8.97 -9.78
C GLU A 100 -9.86 -8.62 -10.69
N ARG A 101 -9.99 -7.35 -11.09
CA ARG A 101 -11.11 -6.89 -11.93
C ARG A 101 -11.15 -7.56 -13.30
N ARG A 102 -9.99 -7.88 -13.88
CA ARG A 102 -9.91 -8.59 -15.17
C ARG A 102 -10.29 -10.05 -15.02
N SER A 103 -9.81 -10.70 -13.96
CA SER A 103 -10.15 -12.10 -13.66
C SER A 103 -11.65 -12.30 -13.41
N SER A 104 -12.36 -11.26 -12.95
CA SER A 104 -13.81 -11.29 -12.75
C SER A 104 -14.63 -11.07 -14.03
N SER A 105 -14.00 -10.56 -15.10
CA SER A 105 -14.67 -10.26 -16.38
C SER A 105 -14.46 -11.34 -17.44
N ASP A 106 -13.36 -12.10 -17.34
CA ASP A 106 -13.03 -13.19 -18.26
C ASP A 106 -13.34 -14.53 -17.58
N THR A 107 -14.48 -15.15 -17.92
CA THR A 107 -14.86 -16.50 -17.52
C THR A 107 -13.95 -17.57 -18.14
N ILE A 108 -12.69 -17.68 -17.70
CA ILE A 108 -11.87 -18.90 -17.86
C ILE A 108 -10.98 -19.07 -16.61
N HIS A 109 -11.29 -20.11 -15.83
CA HIS A 109 -10.72 -20.53 -14.55
C HIS A 109 -9.25 -20.99 -14.61
N LEU A 110 -8.27 -20.09 -14.83
CA LEU A 110 -6.85 -20.48 -14.64
C LEU A 110 -5.94 -19.45 -13.95
N GLU A 111 -6.27 -18.15 -13.93
CA GLU A 111 -5.48 -17.13 -13.20
C GLU A 111 -6.10 -16.68 -11.85
N SER A 112 -7.19 -17.32 -11.41
CA SER A 112 -7.91 -16.89 -10.20
C SER A 112 -7.22 -17.25 -8.88
N SER A 113 -6.38 -18.29 -8.85
CA SER A 113 -5.68 -18.74 -7.64
C SER A 113 -4.57 -17.78 -7.22
N THR A 114 -3.73 -17.35 -8.16
CA THR A 114 -2.61 -16.42 -7.88
C THR A 114 -3.08 -15.00 -7.59
N SER A 115 -4.21 -14.58 -8.15
CA SER A 115 -4.86 -13.31 -7.79
C SER A 115 -5.34 -13.33 -6.33
N ARG A 116 -6.13 -14.36 -5.99
CA ARG A 116 -6.67 -14.56 -4.64
C ARG A 116 -5.57 -14.67 -3.59
N SER A 117 -4.47 -15.35 -3.89
CA SER A 117 -3.31 -15.46 -2.98
C SER A 117 -2.65 -14.10 -2.69
N ARG A 118 -2.56 -13.20 -3.68
CA ARG A 118 -1.97 -11.86 -3.47
C ARG A 118 -2.88 -10.98 -2.61
N VAL A 119 -4.21 -11.06 -2.80
CA VAL A 119 -5.15 -10.36 -1.91
C VAL A 119 -5.11 -10.97 -0.51
N ASP A 120 -5.06 -12.29 -0.37
CA ASP A 120 -4.94 -12.95 0.94
C ASP A 120 -3.67 -12.52 1.66
N TYR A 121 -2.53 -12.45 0.97
CA TYR A 121 -1.26 -11.92 1.50
C TYR A 121 -1.39 -10.49 2.03
N LEU A 122 -2.00 -9.58 1.26
CA LEU A 122 -2.24 -8.18 1.68
C LEU A 122 -3.13 -8.08 2.93
N TYR A 123 -4.05 -9.03 3.10
CA TYR A 123 -5.08 -9.02 4.13
C TYR A 123 -4.76 -9.91 5.34
N GLN A 124 -3.57 -10.50 5.40
CA GLN A 124 -3.05 -11.06 6.64
C GLN A 124 -2.98 -9.94 7.70
N PRO A 125 -3.36 -10.17 8.97
CA PRO A 125 -3.52 -9.09 9.95
C PRO A 125 -2.29 -8.21 10.16
N ASN A 126 -1.09 -8.80 10.14
CA ASN A 126 0.16 -8.05 10.27
C ASN A 126 0.49 -7.27 9.00
N ASN A 127 0.35 -7.88 7.83
CA ASN A 127 0.60 -7.21 6.56
C ASN A 127 -0.32 -6.03 6.36
N LEU A 128 -1.63 -6.21 6.62
CA LEU A 128 -2.61 -5.15 6.48
C LEU A 128 -2.28 -3.94 7.38
N PHE A 129 -1.90 -4.20 8.63
CA PHE A 129 -1.47 -3.15 9.54
C PHE A 129 -0.20 -2.44 9.04
N THR A 130 0.85 -3.19 8.71
CA THR A 130 2.12 -2.64 8.21
C THR A 130 1.90 -1.78 6.97
N ILE A 131 1.12 -2.28 6.01
CA ILE A 131 0.77 -1.56 4.78
C ILE A 131 0.02 -0.27 5.12
N ALA A 132 -1.00 -0.34 5.98
CA ALA A 132 -1.77 0.84 6.34
C ALA A 132 -0.91 1.92 7.03
N VAL A 133 0.02 1.51 7.90
CA VAL A 133 1.01 2.43 8.52
C VAL A 133 1.89 3.08 7.46
N ILE A 134 2.45 2.30 6.54
CA ILE A 134 3.33 2.81 5.48
C ILE A 134 2.59 3.80 4.58
N LEU A 135 1.37 3.45 4.15
CA LEU A 135 0.56 4.33 3.30
C LEU A 135 0.15 5.61 4.04
N ALA A 136 -0.08 5.54 5.35
CA ALA A 136 -0.31 6.70 6.18
C ALA A 136 0.95 7.57 6.29
N PHE A 137 2.14 6.99 6.42
CA PHE A 137 3.41 7.71 6.56
C PHE A 137 3.94 8.27 5.23
N ASN A 138 3.04 8.56 4.27
CA ASN A 138 3.34 9.18 3.00
C ASN A 138 3.82 10.63 3.19
N GLN A 139 5.09 10.79 3.53
CA GLN A 139 5.76 12.06 3.68
C GLN A 139 6.83 12.18 2.59
N SER A 140 6.46 12.78 1.46
CA SER A 140 7.48 13.36 0.59
C SER A 140 7.86 14.71 1.18
N LYS A 141 9.15 14.94 1.46
CA LYS A 141 9.67 16.24 1.93
C LYS A 141 9.34 17.41 1.00
N TRP A 142 8.88 17.12 -0.21
CA TRP A 142 8.58 18.07 -1.27
C TRP A 142 7.07 18.24 -1.54
N GLN A 143 6.19 17.56 -0.81
CA GLN A 143 4.74 17.68 -0.98
C GLN A 143 4.13 18.54 0.12
N ASP A 144 3.26 19.48 -0.29
CA ASP A 144 2.35 20.15 0.63
C ASP A 144 1.41 19.13 1.30
N SER A 145 1.10 19.38 2.57
CA SER A 145 0.14 18.69 3.42
C SER A 145 -1.15 18.29 2.70
N VAL A 146 -1.75 19.17 1.89
CA VAL A 146 -3.01 18.90 1.17
C VAL A 146 -2.85 17.77 0.16
N GLN A 147 -1.73 17.76 -0.58
CA GLN A 147 -1.45 16.72 -1.57
C GLN A 147 -1.13 15.39 -0.88
N SER A 148 -0.38 15.42 0.22
CA SER A 148 -0.10 14.22 1.02
C SER A 148 -1.39 13.60 1.56
N HIS A 149 -2.26 14.39 2.18
CA HIS A 149 -3.55 13.92 2.72
C HIS A 149 -4.43 13.29 1.65
N ARG A 150 -4.53 13.92 0.47
CA ARG A 150 -5.30 13.37 -0.66
C ARG A 150 -4.74 12.00 -1.07
N LYS A 151 -3.42 11.87 -1.18
CA LYS A 151 -2.76 10.62 -1.57
C LYS A 151 -2.93 9.53 -0.51
N ILE A 152 -2.85 9.87 0.78
CA ILE A 152 -3.15 8.94 1.88
C ILE A 152 -4.58 8.40 1.74
N LYS A 153 -5.58 9.29 1.62
CA LYS A 153 -6.98 8.88 1.44
C LYS A 153 -7.16 7.96 0.22
N GLN A 154 -6.58 8.32 -0.92
CA GLN A 154 -6.64 7.51 -2.14
C GLN A 154 -6.02 6.13 -1.97
N ASN A 155 -4.85 6.05 -1.33
CA ASN A 155 -4.14 4.79 -1.11
C ASN A 155 -4.92 3.87 -0.15
N ILE A 156 -5.43 4.41 0.95
CA ILE A 156 -6.28 3.67 1.90
C ILE A 156 -7.56 3.18 1.21
N LEU A 157 -8.23 4.04 0.43
CA LEU A 157 -9.42 3.66 -0.32
C LEU A 157 -9.14 2.55 -1.34
N ALA A 158 -8.03 2.63 -2.06
CA ALA A 158 -7.63 1.60 -3.01
C ALA A 158 -7.41 0.25 -2.32
N LEU A 159 -6.80 0.26 -1.13
CA LEU A 159 -6.62 -0.94 -0.32
C LEU A 159 -7.96 -1.51 0.15
N VAL A 160 -8.86 -0.69 0.73
CA VAL A 160 -10.20 -1.10 1.18
C VAL A 160 -11.02 -1.69 0.03
N GLN A 161 -10.97 -1.10 -1.16
CA GLN A 161 -11.71 -1.57 -2.33
C GLN A 161 -11.34 -2.98 -2.80
N LEU A 162 -10.16 -3.50 -2.45
CA LEU A 162 -9.78 -4.88 -2.75
C LEU A 162 -10.64 -5.89 -2.00
N ARG A 163 -10.96 -5.63 -0.73
CA ARG A 163 -11.78 -6.51 0.11
C ARG A 163 -12.50 -5.68 1.18
N PRO A 164 -13.61 -5.01 0.80
CA PRO A 164 -14.27 -4.05 1.68
C PRO A 164 -14.96 -4.71 2.89
N ASN A 165 -15.16 -6.03 2.86
CA ASN A 165 -15.81 -6.79 3.94
C ASN A 165 -14.80 -7.61 4.78
N ALA A 166 -13.49 -7.35 4.65
CA ALA A 166 -12.49 -8.13 5.38
C ALA A 166 -12.60 -7.90 6.89
N ALA A 167 -12.74 -8.97 7.68
CA ALA A 167 -12.74 -8.90 9.14
C ALA A 167 -11.44 -8.32 9.71
N ALA A 168 -10.32 -8.48 9.00
CA ALA A 168 -9.01 -7.92 9.37
C ALA A 168 -9.01 -6.39 9.53
N TRP A 169 -9.95 -5.66 8.89
CA TRP A 169 -10.06 -4.21 9.02
C TRP A 169 -10.35 -3.74 10.45
N ALA A 170 -11.15 -4.50 11.22
CA ALA A 170 -11.47 -4.13 12.60
C ALA A 170 -10.19 -4.14 13.48
N SER A 171 -9.40 -5.20 13.37
CA SER A 171 -8.10 -5.31 14.05
C SER A 171 -7.12 -4.24 13.57
N CYS A 172 -7.03 -4.03 12.25
CA CYS A 172 -6.14 -3.01 11.68
C CYS A 172 -6.48 -1.60 12.20
N ARG A 173 -7.77 -1.20 12.19
CA ARG A 173 -8.21 0.10 12.71
C ARG A 173 -7.88 0.27 14.19
N SER A 174 -8.15 -0.75 15.01
CA SER A 174 -7.81 -0.72 16.44
C SER A 174 -6.30 -0.53 16.67
N ARG A 175 -5.46 -1.26 15.92
CA ARG A 175 -3.99 -1.13 16.01
C ARG A 175 -3.50 0.24 15.55
N LEU A 176 -4.07 0.81 14.48
CA LEU A 176 -3.72 2.16 14.01
C LEU A 176 -4.12 3.24 15.04
N MET A 177 -5.28 3.09 15.68
CA MET A 177 -5.72 3.97 16.78
C MET A 177 -4.80 3.87 18.01
N HIS A 178 -4.30 2.67 18.32
CA HIS A 178 -3.31 2.50 19.37
C HIS A 178 -1.98 3.17 18.99
N LEU A 179 -1.50 2.94 17.78
CA LEU A 179 -0.26 3.52 17.27
C LEU A 179 -0.29 5.05 17.28
N SER A 180 -1.41 5.69 16.95
CA SER A 180 -1.50 7.17 16.94
C SER A 180 -1.30 7.80 18.32
N ARG A 181 -1.50 7.01 19.37
CA ARG A 181 -1.33 7.39 20.78
C ARG A 181 -0.02 6.89 21.39
N ASP A 182 0.73 6.06 20.67
CA ASP A 182 1.94 5.41 21.18
C ASP A 182 3.13 6.39 21.20
N THR A 183 3.35 7.03 22.33
CA THR A 183 4.45 7.97 22.52
C THR A 183 5.83 7.30 22.43
N HIS A 184 5.93 6.03 22.84
CA HIS A 184 7.21 5.31 22.82
C HIS A 184 7.64 4.96 21.40
N TYR A 185 6.69 4.54 20.57
CA TYR A 185 6.93 4.31 19.14
C TYR A 185 7.49 5.57 18.47
N PHE A 186 6.85 6.73 18.65
CA PHE A 186 7.31 7.97 18.03
C PHE A 186 8.62 8.49 18.62
N ALA A 187 8.88 8.28 19.91
CA ALA A 187 10.15 8.69 20.53
C ALA A 187 11.34 7.89 19.98
N THR A 188 11.12 6.61 19.66
CA THR A 188 12.17 5.76 19.09
C THR A 188 12.19 5.79 17.56
N LEU A 189 11.21 6.42 16.91
CA LEU A 189 11.06 6.41 15.45
C LEU A 189 12.27 7.07 14.79
N GLN A 190 12.78 6.39 13.78
CA GLN A 190 13.91 6.84 12.97
C GLN A 190 13.46 7.02 11.53
N LEU A 191 13.83 8.14 10.92
CA LEU A 191 13.46 8.53 9.58
C LEU A 191 14.71 8.83 8.73
N PRO A 192 14.68 8.54 7.42
CA PRO A 192 15.75 8.96 6.51
C PRO A 192 15.83 10.48 6.36
N ASN A 193 17.03 11.04 6.55
CA ASN A 193 17.33 12.47 6.38
C ASN A 193 18.68 12.66 5.67
N PHE A 194 18.64 13.05 4.39
CA PHE A 194 19.82 13.39 3.57
C PHE A 194 20.97 12.38 3.66
N GLY A 195 20.67 11.07 3.62
CA GLY A 195 21.68 10.01 3.67
C GLY A 195 21.92 9.41 5.06
N GLN A 196 21.37 10.01 6.12
CA GLN A 196 21.47 9.51 7.49
C GLN A 196 20.11 9.03 8.01
N ILE A 197 20.12 8.08 8.93
CA ILE A 197 18.94 7.68 9.70
C ILE A 197 18.96 8.45 11.01
N VAL A 198 18.00 9.36 11.20
CA VAL A 198 17.94 10.23 12.39
C VAL A 198 16.63 10.01 13.14
N HIS A 199 16.64 10.28 14.45
CA HIS A 199 15.40 10.31 15.21
C HIS A 199 14.43 11.36 14.65
N ALA A 200 13.16 10.98 14.54
CA ALA A 200 12.11 11.86 14.07
C ALA A 200 12.02 13.10 14.96
N LYS A 201 12.09 14.29 14.35
CA LYS A 201 11.92 15.55 15.07
C LYS A 201 10.48 15.69 15.56
N PRO A 202 10.22 16.47 16.64
CA PRO A 202 8.87 16.69 17.13
C PRO A 202 7.87 17.14 16.05
N GLU A 203 8.31 18.01 15.14
CA GLU A 203 7.50 18.48 14.00
C GLU A 203 7.14 17.33 13.04
N GLU A 204 8.11 16.47 12.70
CA GLU A 204 7.89 15.29 11.85
C GLU A 204 6.93 14.31 12.52
N VAL A 205 7.09 14.09 13.82
CA VAL A 205 6.17 13.26 14.61
C VAL A 205 4.74 13.80 14.55
N GLN A 206 4.54 15.12 14.67
CA GLN A 206 3.20 15.70 14.56
C GLN A 206 2.61 15.54 13.16
N ILE A 207 3.41 15.69 12.10
CA ILE A 207 2.98 15.42 10.72
C ILE A 207 2.56 13.96 10.57
N LEU A 208 3.36 13.01 11.05
CA LEU A 208 3.05 11.58 10.95
C LEU A 208 1.79 11.21 11.75
N LYS A 209 1.59 11.80 12.93
CA LYS A 209 0.34 11.64 13.69
C LYS A 209 -0.86 12.21 12.94
N GLY A 210 -0.74 13.40 12.34
CA GLY A 210 -1.77 13.99 11.51
C GLY A 210 -2.12 13.12 10.30
N ASN A 211 -1.10 12.60 9.61
CA ASN A 211 -1.29 11.69 8.49
C ASN A 211 -1.97 10.37 8.90
N LEU A 212 -1.61 9.82 10.06
CA LEU A 212 -2.26 8.64 10.62
C LEU A 212 -3.72 8.91 10.96
N GLN A 213 -4.04 10.11 11.47
CA GLN A 213 -5.43 10.54 11.67
C GLN A 213 -6.19 10.60 10.34
N VAL A 214 -5.60 11.17 9.29
CA VAL A 214 -6.22 11.20 7.95
C VAL A 214 -6.50 9.78 7.41
N ALA A 215 -5.60 8.83 7.64
CA ALA A 215 -5.82 7.44 7.25
C ALA A 215 -6.96 6.80 8.06
N LEU A 216 -7.04 7.05 9.37
CA LEU A 216 -8.11 6.60 10.24
C LEU A 216 -9.46 7.18 9.83
N ASP A 217 -9.53 8.47 9.53
CA ASP A 217 -10.73 9.14 9.05
C ASP A 217 -11.21 8.53 7.73
N ALA A 218 -10.30 8.28 6.78
CA ALA A 218 -10.63 7.61 5.52
C ALA A 218 -11.18 6.18 5.74
N LEU A 219 -10.67 5.44 6.73
CA LEU A 219 -11.22 4.14 7.10
C LEU A 219 -12.61 4.30 7.73
N SER A 220 -12.81 5.24 8.64
CA SER A 220 -14.11 5.50 9.26
C SER A 220 -15.18 5.86 8.21
N GLU A 221 -14.87 6.76 7.28
CA GLU A 221 -15.75 7.11 6.15
C GLU A 221 -16.21 5.86 5.35
N CYS A 222 -15.34 4.86 5.18
CA CYS A 222 -15.66 3.63 4.45
C CYS A 222 -16.62 2.68 5.19
N PHE A 223 -16.60 2.68 6.53
CA PHE A 223 -17.32 1.70 7.34
C PHE A 223 -18.53 2.29 8.07
N GLU A 224 -18.53 3.58 8.39
CA GLU A 224 -19.68 4.27 9.01
C GLU A 224 -20.81 4.52 8.00
N SER A 225 -20.45 4.82 6.73
CA SER A 225 -21.41 4.91 5.62
C SER A 225 -22.18 3.62 5.30
N ARG A 226 -21.83 2.49 5.94
CA ARG A 226 -22.53 1.20 5.82
C ARG A 226 -23.47 0.89 6.98
N VAL A 227 -23.34 1.58 8.10
CA VAL A 227 -24.20 1.36 9.28
C VAL A 227 -25.49 2.19 9.19
N GLU A 228 -25.48 3.28 8.42
CA GLU A 228 -26.65 4.15 8.21
C GLU A 228 -27.62 3.68 7.09
N ALA A 229 -27.67 2.38 6.77
CA ALA A 229 -28.82 1.85 6.03
C ALA A 229 -29.93 1.54 7.06
N PRO A 230 -31.04 2.31 7.10
CA PRO A 230 -32.09 2.04 8.07
C PRO A 230 -32.70 0.66 7.77
N GLN A 231 -32.66 -0.22 8.77
CA GLN A 231 -33.59 -1.34 8.86
C GLN A 231 -35.00 -0.75 9.05
N SER A 232 -35.71 -0.52 7.94
CA SER A 232 -37.17 -0.43 7.98
C SER A 232 -37.73 -1.82 7.75
N ASP A 233 -38.05 -2.51 8.84
CA ASP A 233 -39.01 -3.60 8.81
C ASP A 233 -40.35 -3.04 8.32
N ARG A 234 -40.85 -3.59 7.21
CA ARG A 234 -42.25 -4.00 7.03
C ARG A 234 -42.44 -4.63 5.65
N ASP A 235 -42.99 -5.83 5.69
CA ASP A 235 -43.63 -6.53 4.58
C ASP A 235 -44.46 -5.62 3.67
N LEU A 236 -44.26 -5.76 2.36
CA LEU A 236 -45.30 -6.06 1.34
C LEU A 236 -44.74 -5.77 -0.07
N GLY A 237 -44.75 -6.79 -0.92
CA GLY A 237 -44.99 -6.65 -2.36
C GLY A 237 -43.82 -6.27 -3.27
N ALA A 238 -43.31 -7.28 -3.98
CA ALA A 238 -42.90 -7.28 -5.38
C ALA A 238 -42.13 -6.06 -5.96
N GLY A 239 -40.92 -6.32 -6.46
CA GLY A 239 -40.35 -5.55 -7.58
C GLY A 239 -38.94 -5.03 -7.32
N SER A 240 -37.96 -5.83 -7.74
CA SER A 240 -36.59 -5.43 -8.07
C SER A 240 -36.48 -3.97 -8.58
N ILE A 241 -35.68 -3.14 -7.89
CA ILE A 241 -34.66 -2.20 -8.45
C ILE A 241 -33.70 -1.85 -7.28
N PHE A 242 -32.58 -2.56 -7.16
CA PHE A 242 -31.47 -2.16 -6.28
C PHE A 242 -30.14 -2.23 -7.04
N ALA A 243 -30.01 -1.31 -8.00
CA ALA A 243 -28.75 -1.01 -8.67
C ALA A 243 -28.70 0.49 -8.97
N SER A 244 -28.45 1.34 -7.96
CA SER A 244 -28.28 2.77 -8.26
C SER A 244 -27.45 3.60 -7.27
N LYS A 245 -27.27 3.22 -6.00
CA LYS A 245 -26.69 4.18 -5.03
C LYS A 245 -25.16 4.13 -4.92
N THR A 246 -24.50 3.02 -5.27
CA THR A 246 -23.03 2.91 -5.30
C THR A 246 -22.38 3.64 -6.49
N GLN A 247 -23.14 3.96 -7.55
CA GLN A 247 -22.61 4.73 -8.69
C GLN A 247 -22.64 6.25 -8.48
N THR A 248 -23.48 6.76 -7.56
CA THR A 248 -23.67 8.21 -7.39
C THR A 248 -22.51 8.87 -6.63
N ALA A 249 -21.94 8.19 -5.63
CA ALA A 249 -20.74 8.67 -4.93
C ALA A 249 -19.50 8.69 -5.85
N LEU A 250 -19.42 7.77 -6.82
CA LEU A 250 -18.33 7.65 -7.79
C LEU A 250 -18.37 8.68 -8.93
N ARG A 251 -19.51 9.34 -9.18
CA ARG A 251 -19.63 10.38 -10.23
C ARG A 251 -19.24 11.78 -9.74
N ARG A 252 -19.33 12.06 -8.45
CA ARG A 252 -18.94 13.38 -7.90
C ARG A 252 -17.42 13.59 -7.81
N LEU A 253 -16.62 12.52 -7.80
CA LEU A 253 -15.15 12.60 -7.80
C LEU A 253 -14.50 12.58 -9.20
N LYS A 254 -15.29 12.44 -10.28
CA LYS A 254 -14.79 12.55 -11.68
C LYS A 254 -14.99 13.93 -12.30
N ARG A 255 -15.46 14.91 -11.52
CA ARG A 255 -15.60 16.32 -11.94
C ARG A 255 -14.92 17.24 -10.94
N VAL A 256 -13.60 17.07 -10.75
CA VAL A 256 -12.66 18.12 -10.34
C VAL A 256 -11.32 17.80 -11.00
#